data_AF-A0AAD0SL71-F1
#
_entry.id   AF-A0AAD0SL71-F1
#
_cell.length_a   1.000
_cell.length_b   1.000
_cell.length_c   1.000
_cell.angle_alpha   90.00
_cell.angle_beta   90.00
_cell.angle_gamma   90.00
#
_symmetry.space_group_name_H-M   'P 1'
#
loop_
_entity.id
_entity.type
_entity.pdbx_description
1 polymer ?
#
loop_
_entity_poly.entity_id
_entity_poly.type
_entity_poly.pdbx_seq_one_letter_code
_entity_poly.pdbx_strand_id
1 'polypeptide(L)'
;MKKLIIFIIILFSISLNAVVTDEEVEYMEEYWHTENPKEQIKSLNFKTKNFDITTEIIKYNYVPLWQDENAEILPYRIPENNQLKGYLHFNGTKKHFFNDNYSYAEYQAFEQIVCDKKDYINLIFVQIELDSEIRFKEMVFTPYIFKIIKKLNNEYNLIDVSENNKKILNYSNNSISLNLSYKAKYRYPYYNKEKIINRLVETGFCKKDEIVEGKIVVLEEVKVVSLEELMNKIKDKDIKIDTYYLVNSFVKYPLTNKTVQIYNDIAYYLQEVDGNEEAIFLLEKIIEKYPNRIVAYLNIADAYIGINNKEKAKENYKKYINLMKQDNKEEKIPKRVLEFLEN
;
A
#
# COMPACT_ATOMS: atom_id res chain seq x y z
N MET A 1 -8.66 -49.82 47.84
CA MET A 1 -7.69 -48.93 47.16
C MET A 1 -7.85 -48.89 45.63
N LYS A 2 -9.08 -48.70 45.09
CA LYS A 2 -9.30 -48.49 43.64
C LYS A 2 -10.29 -47.37 43.28
N LYS A 3 -10.86 -46.67 44.27
CA LYS A 3 -11.74 -45.50 44.07
C LYS A 3 -11.08 -44.15 44.39
N LEU A 4 -9.83 -44.13 44.87
CA LEU A 4 -9.11 -42.90 45.23
C LEU A 4 -8.20 -42.37 44.10
N ILE A 5 -7.95 -43.18 43.05
CA ILE A 5 -7.03 -42.81 41.95
C ILE A 5 -7.74 -42.10 40.80
N ILE A 6 -9.06 -42.27 40.65
CA ILE A 6 -9.83 -41.64 39.56
C ILE A 6 -10.13 -40.16 39.84
N PHE A 7 -10.18 -39.75 41.11
CA PHE A 7 -10.44 -38.35 41.47
C PHE A 7 -9.20 -37.43 41.32
N ILE A 8 -7.99 -37.98 41.35
CA ILE A 8 -6.74 -37.22 41.21
C ILE A 8 -6.41 -36.95 39.73
N ILE A 9 -6.89 -37.78 38.79
CA ILE A 9 -6.65 -37.57 37.35
C ILE A 9 -7.59 -36.51 36.75
N ILE A 10 -8.77 -36.29 37.34
CA ILE A 10 -9.70 -35.23 36.91
C ILE A 10 -9.27 -33.84 37.42
N LEU A 11 -8.51 -33.78 38.53
CA LEU A 11 -7.96 -32.52 39.04
C LEU A 11 -6.64 -32.08 38.35
N PHE A 12 -5.98 -32.95 37.59
CA PHE A 12 -4.74 -32.62 36.86
C PHE A 12 -4.91 -32.43 35.35
N SER A 13 -6.13 -32.60 34.83
CA SER A 13 -6.47 -32.34 33.42
C SER A 13 -7.16 -30.99 33.19
N ILE A 14 -7.39 -30.21 34.25
CA ILE A 14 -7.49 -28.74 34.15
C ILE A 14 -6.07 -28.20 33.96
N SER A 15 -5.49 -28.56 32.82
CA SER A 15 -4.41 -27.79 32.25
C SER A 15 -4.92 -26.36 32.09
N LEU A 16 -4.08 -25.42 32.50
CA LEU A 16 -4.24 -23.99 32.34
C LEU A 16 -4.58 -23.68 30.87
N ASN A 17 -5.85 -23.67 30.53
CA ASN A 17 -6.37 -22.71 29.58
C ASN A 17 -6.92 -21.58 30.44
N ALA A 18 -6.00 -20.78 30.99
CA ALA A 18 -6.35 -19.42 31.32
C ALA A 18 -6.82 -18.81 30.00
N VAL A 19 -8.13 -18.63 29.88
CA VAL A 19 -8.70 -17.75 28.87
C VAL A 19 -8.20 -16.38 29.30
N VAL A 20 -7.03 -16.00 28.79
CA VAL A 20 -6.53 -14.64 28.94
C VAL A 20 -7.60 -13.79 28.27
N THR A 21 -8.31 -13.01 29.07
CA THR A 21 -9.31 -12.08 28.53
C THR A 21 -8.57 -11.02 27.72
N ASP A 22 -9.22 -10.40 26.73
CA ASP A 22 -8.61 -9.31 25.97
C ASP A 22 -8.05 -8.22 26.91
N GLU A 23 -8.69 -7.99 28.07
CA GLU A 23 -8.22 -7.09 29.14
C GLU A 23 -6.91 -7.54 29.81
N GLU A 24 -6.68 -8.84 30.02
CA GLU A 24 -5.45 -9.35 30.63
C GLU A 24 -4.26 -9.37 29.66
N VAL A 25 -4.52 -9.53 28.34
CA VAL A 25 -3.49 -9.32 27.30
C VAL A 25 -3.11 -7.85 27.24
N GLU A 26 -4.09 -6.94 27.25
CA GLU A 26 -3.88 -5.48 27.23
C GLU A 26 -3.09 -5.03 28.47
N TYR A 27 -3.40 -5.60 29.65
CA TYR A 27 -2.68 -5.34 30.91
C TYR A 27 -1.24 -5.84 30.91
N MET A 28 -0.96 -7.00 30.28
CA MET A 28 0.39 -7.53 30.20
C MET A 28 1.24 -6.78 29.17
N GLU A 29 0.69 -6.32 28.04
CA GLU A 29 1.41 -5.45 27.10
C GLU A 29 1.79 -4.09 27.73
N GLU A 30 0.96 -3.57 28.63
CA GLU A 30 1.21 -2.30 29.35
C GLU A 30 2.41 -2.37 30.32
N TYR A 31 2.72 -3.55 30.88
CA TYR A 31 3.79 -3.73 31.87
C TYR A 31 5.19 -3.91 31.27
N TRP A 32 5.30 -4.20 29.97
CA TRP A 32 6.59 -4.46 29.32
C TRP A 32 7.05 -3.36 28.36
N HIS A 33 6.25 -2.30 28.18
CA HIS A 33 6.50 -1.22 27.22
C HIS A 33 6.08 0.14 27.78
N THR A 34 6.79 1.21 27.38
CA THR A 34 6.25 2.57 27.55
C THR A 34 5.70 3.04 26.21
N GLU A 35 4.38 3.02 26.09
CA GLU A 35 3.70 3.56 24.92
C GLU A 35 3.59 5.08 25.05
N ASN A 36 4.56 5.80 24.48
CA ASN A 36 4.44 7.24 24.34
C ASN A 36 3.94 7.55 22.92
N PRO A 37 2.70 8.08 22.75
CA PRO A 37 2.25 8.52 21.45
C PRO A 37 3.20 9.62 20.98
N LYS A 38 3.89 9.38 19.86
CA LYS A 38 4.88 10.31 19.30
C LYS A 38 4.16 11.46 18.61
N GLU A 39 3.13 11.12 17.83
CA GLU A 39 2.42 12.06 16.96
C GLU A 39 1.10 11.45 16.46
N GLN A 40 0.03 12.23 16.47
CA GLN A 40 -1.17 11.90 15.70
C GLN A 40 -0.87 12.16 14.23
N ILE A 41 -0.73 11.10 13.43
CA ILE A 41 -0.28 11.23 12.04
C ILE A 41 -1.38 11.86 11.18
N LYS A 42 -2.61 11.35 11.28
CA LYS A 42 -3.73 11.85 10.46
C LYS A 42 -5.08 11.43 11.02
N SER A 43 -6.05 12.33 10.90
CA SER A 43 -7.46 12.03 11.08
C SER A 43 -8.22 12.22 9.77
N LEU A 44 -9.05 11.24 9.39
CA LEU A 44 -9.86 11.29 8.17
C LEU A 44 -11.34 11.20 8.51
N ASN A 45 -12.13 12.12 7.96
CA ASN A 45 -13.58 12.13 8.12
C ASN A 45 -14.27 11.57 6.88
N PHE A 46 -15.20 10.64 7.02
CA PHE A 46 -16.00 10.06 5.96
C PHE A 46 -17.47 10.31 6.26
N LYS A 47 -18.20 10.88 5.30
CA LYS A 47 -19.66 11.05 5.39
C LYS A 47 -20.34 9.95 4.61
N THR A 48 -21.01 9.03 5.29
CA THR A 48 -21.77 7.96 4.62
C THR A 48 -23.23 8.36 4.46
N LYS A 49 -24.08 7.46 3.94
CA LYS A 49 -25.52 7.74 3.81
C LYS A 49 -26.19 7.93 5.16
N ASN A 50 -25.67 7.28 6.21
CA ASN A 50 -26.34 7.16 7.49
C ASN A 50 -25.54 7.74 8.67
N PHE A 51 -24.25 8.01 8.51
CA PHE A 51 -23.39 8.38 9.64
C PHE A 51 -22.12 9.11 9.20
N ASP A 52 -21.56 9.87 10.14
CA ASP A 52 -20.20 10.42 10.04
C ASP A 52 -19.23 9.49 10.76
N ILE A 53 -18.15 9.13 10.08
CA ILE A 53 -17.06 8.33 10.62
C ILE A 53 -15.81 9.18 10.64
N THR A 54 -15.07 9.11 11.73
CA THR A 54 -13.71 9.64 11.77
C THR A 54 -12.74 8.50 12.04
N THR A 55 -11.72 8.33 11.21
CA THR A 55 -10.60 7.45 11.52
C THR A 55 -9.43 8.29 12.01
N GLU A 56 -8.63 7.73 12.91
CA GLU A 56 -7.44 8.34 13.48
C GLU A 56 -6.31 7.31 13.42
N ILE A 57 -5.16 7.72 12.89
CA ILE A 57 -3.92 6.93 12.91
C ILE A 57 -2.91 7.64 13.80
N ILE A 58 -2.37 6.91 14.78
CA ILE A 58 -1.40 7.42 15.74
C ILE A 58 -0.10 6.64 15.62
N LYS A 59 1.03 7.35 15.61
CA LYS A 59 2.38 6.78 15.69
C LYS A 59 2.79 6.65 17.14
N TYR A 60 3.21 5.46 17.53
CA TYR A 60 3.82 5.19 18.83
C TYR A 60 5.29 4.86 18.64
N ASN A 61 6.14 5.39 19.51
CA ASN A 61 7.50 4.88 19.64
C ASN A 61 7.45 3.65 20.53
N TYR A 62 7.86 2.51 19.99
CA TYR A 62 8.01 1.30 20.77
C TYR A 62 9.46 1.19 21.25
N VAL A 63 9.64 1.30 22.56
CA VAL A 63 10.93 1.09 23.23
C VAL A 63 10.86 -0.26 23.96
N PRO A 64 11.58 -1.30 23.51
CA PRO A 64 11.61 -2.58 24.23
C PRO A 64 12.33 -2.40 25.58
N LEU A 65 11.71 -2.82 26.70
CA LEU A 65 12.27 -2.69 28.06
C LEU A 65 13.38 -3.72 28.40
N TRP A 66 13.92 -4.44 27.42
CA TRP A 66 15.01 -5.39 27.64
C TRP A 66 16.36 -4.66 27.72
N GLN A 67 16.62 -3.96 28.83
CA GLN A 67 17.99 -3.60 29.24
C GLN A 67 18.44 -4.62 30.28
N ASP A 68 19.16 -5.64 29.82
CA ASP A 68 20.00 -6.43 30.71
C ASP A 68 21.16 -5.52 31.15
N GLU A 69 21.25 -5.20 32.44
CA GLU A 69 22.22 -4.23 32.99
C GLU A 69 23.69 -4.62 32.74
N ASN A 70 23.93 -5.86 32.27
CA ASN A 70 25.26 -6.41 31.99
C ASN A 70 25.53 -6.70 30.51
N ALA A 71 24.59 -6.46 29.60
CA ALA A 71 24.85 -6.66 28.17
C ALA A 71 25.57 -5.44 27.59
N GLU A 72 26.83 -5.60 27.19
CA GLU A 72 27.55 -4.60 26.39
C GLU A 72 26.67 -4.21 25.20
N ILE A 73 26.30 -2.92 25.13
CA ILE A 73 25.52 -2.34 24.05
C ILE A 73 26.35 -2.50 22.78
N LEU A 74 26.12 -3.58 22.03
CA LEU A 74 26.55 -3.64 20.64
C LEU A 74 25.86 -2.47 19.94
N PRO A 75 26.57 -1.61 19.19
CA PRO A 75 26.00 -0.45 18.50
C PRO A 75 25.20 -0.87 17.26
N TYR A 76 24.57 -2.04 17.30
CA TYR A 76 23.47 -2.35 16.40
C TYR A 76 22.33 -1.42 16.79
N ARG A 77 22.06 -0.43 15.91
CA ARG A 77 20.83 0.37 15.94
C ARG A 77 19.67 -0.58 16.22
N ILE A 78 19.15 -0.57 17.46
CA ILE A 78 17.83 -1.11 17.71
C ILE A 78 16.93 -0.24 16.83
N PRO A 79 16.27 -0.80 15.81
CA PRO A 79 15.37 -0.02 14.97
C PRO A 79 14.38 0.68 15.91
N GLU A 80 14.12 1.97 15.68
CA GLU A 80 12.94 2.58 16.27
C GLU A 80 11.73 1.76 15.78
N ASN A 81 11.31 0.78 16.56
CA ASN A 81 10.09 0.05 16.28
C ASN A 81 8.98 1.09 16.42
N ASN A 82 8.40 1.49 15.30
CA ASN A 82 7.24 2.36 15.35
C ASN A 82 6.01 1.44 15.38
N GLN A 83 5.03 1.78 16.19
CA GLN A 83 3.74 1.13 16.17
C GLN A 83 2.72 2.08 15.57
N LEU A 84 1.85 1.55 14.71
CA LEU A 84 0.70 2.28 14.21
C LEU A 84 -0.55 1.71 14.82
N LYS A 85 -1.32 2.58 15.47
CA LYS A 85 -2.65 2.22 15.95
C LYS A 85 -3.71 3.01 15.20
N GLY A 86 -4.78 2.32 14.81
CA GLY A 86 -5.96 2.92 14.22
C GLY A 86 -7.14 2.91 15.13
N TYR A 87 -7.81 4.05 15.17
CA TYR A 87 -9.04 4.24 15.92
C TYR A 87 -10.16 4.72 15.02
N LEU A 88 -11.32 4.07 15.17
CA LEU A 88 -12.55 4.40 14.51
C LEU A 88 -13.42 5.15 15.52
N HIS A 89 -13.75 6.38 15.19
CA HIS A 89 -14.65 7.22 15.97
C HIS A 89 -16.00 7.26 15.27
N PHE A 90 -17.04 6.89 16.01
CA PHE A 90 -18.41 6.78 15.51
C PHE A 90 -19.39 7.15 16.61
N ASN A 91 -20.14 8.23 16.39
CA ASN A 91 -21.16 8.72 17.33
C ASN A 91 -20.65 8.83 18.79
N GLY A 92 -19.45 9.39 18.97
CA GLY A 92 -18.79 9.52 20.28
C GLY A 92 -18.13 8.25 20.81
N THR A 93 -18.25 7.10 20.13
CA THR A 93 -17.55 5.87 20.48
C THR A 93 -16.21 5.79 19.75
N LYS A 94 -15.11 5.62 20.49
CA LYS A 94 -13.78 5.33 19.94
C LYS A 94 -13.52 3.83 20.02
N LYS A 95 -13.25 3.19 18.88
CA LYS A 95 -12.94 1.76 18.79
C LYS A 95 -11.58 1.56 18.13
N HIS A 96 -10.66 0.95 18.85
CA HIS A 96 -9.40 0.47 18.29
C HIS A 96 -9.68 -0.64 17.26
N PHE A 97 -9.03 -0.58 16.10
CA PHE A 97 -9.25 -1.58 15.04
C PHE A 97 -7.99 -2.15 14.40
N PHE A 98 -6.83 -1.50 14.48
CA PHE A 98 -5.57 -2.13 14.08
C PHE A 98 -4.42 -1.70 14.97
N ASN A 99 -3.53 -2.64 15.24
CA ASN A 99 -2.22 -2.43 15.80
C ASN A 99 -1.23 -3.12 14.85
N ASP A 100 -0.32 -2.37 14.24
CA ASP A 100 0.68 -2.91 13.34
C ASP A 100 2.09 -2.52 13.80
N ASN A 101 2.96 -3.53 13.91
CA ASN A 101 4.34 -3.39 14.34
C ASN A 101 5.22 -3.10 13.13
N TYR A 102 5.63 -1.84 12.95
CA TYR A 102 6.56 -1.44 11.90
C TYR A 102 7.98 -1.64 12.40
N SER A 103 8.48 -2.88 12.32
CA SER A 103 9.87 -3.15 12.69
C SER A 103 10.85 -2.99 11.52
N TYR A 104 10.43 -3.12 10.26
CA TYR A 104 11.37 -3.07 9.12
C TYR A 104 10.86 -2.55 7.77
N ALA A 105 9.55 -2.58 7.49
CA ALA A 105 9.08 -2.17 6.17
C ALA A 105 9.00 -0.64 6.07
N GLU A 106 9.53 -0.11 4.97
CA GLU A 106 9.29 1.25 4.50
C GLU A 106 7.82 1.36 4.04
N TYR A 107 6.86 1.10 4.90
CA TYR A 107 5.49 1.33 4.50
C TYR A 107 5.23 2.82 4.54
N GLN A 108 4.89 3.38 3.38
CA GLN A 108 4.92 4.83 3.23
C GLN A 108 3.52 5.42 2.95
N ALA A 109 2.52 4.61 2.60
CA ALA A 109 1.14 5.05 2.46
C ALA A 109 0.11 3.93 2.63
N PHE A 110 -1.08 4.32 3.05
CA PHE A 110 -2.27 3.49 3.15
C PHE A 110 -3.41 4.16 2.39
N GLU A 111 -4.22 3.39 1.67
CA GLU A 111 -5.52 3.88 1.23
C GLU A 111 -6.61 3.36 2.16
N GLN A 112 -7.38 4.27 2.75
CA GLN A 112 -8.57 3.95 3.52
C GLN A 112 -9.79 4.08 2.63
N ILE A 113 -10.51 2.97 2.44
CA ILE A 113 -11.72 2.94 1.62
C ILE A 113 -12.88 2.55 2.53
N VAL A 114 -13.90 3.42 2.56
CA VAL A 114 -15.14 3.17 3.29
C VAL A 114 -16.21 2.71 2.33
N CYS A 115 -16.71 1.52 2.57
CA CYS A 115 -17.86 0.97 1.86
C CYS A 115 -19.04 0.88 2.81
N ASP A 116 -20.05 1.71 2.55
CA ASP A 116 -21.27 1.86 3.34
C ASP A 116 -22.32 0.87 2.85
N LYS A 117 -22.51 -0.17 3.66
CA LYS A 117 -23.61 -1.13 3.51
C LYS A 117 -24.67 -0.77 4.54
N LYS A 118 -25.93 -1.09 4.21
CA LYS A 118 -27.10 -0.77 5.03
C LYS A 118 -26.90 -1.00 6.54
N ASP A 119 -26.26 -2.11 6.93
CA ASP A 119 -26.01 -2.49 8.34
C ASP A 119 -24.52 -2.69 8.67
N TYR A 120 -23.59 -2.39 7.74
CA TYR A 120 -22.15 -2.62 7.92
C TYR A 120 -21.32 -1.47 7.36
N ILE A 121 -20.21 -1.18 8.03
CA ILE A 121 -19.11 -0.39 7.51
C ILE A 121 -17.97 -1.34 7.18
N ASN A 122 -17.61 -1.44 5.92
CA ASN A 122 -16.36 -2.06 5.50
C ASN A 122 -15.31 -0.96 5.42
N LEU A 123 -14.41 -0.91 6.40
CA LEU A 123 -13.26 -0.02 6.40
C LEU A 123 -12.03 -0.82 5.94
N ILE A 124 -11.59 -0.54 4.72
CA ILE A 124 -10.53 -1.32 4.08
C ILE A 124 -9.24 -0.51 4.13
N PHE A 125 -8.22 -1.11 4.72
CA PHE A 125 -6.86 -0.59 4.69
C PHE A 125 -6.11 -1.29 3.58
N VAL A 126 -5.61 -0.51 2.64
CA VAL A 126 -4.72 -1.00 1.60
C VAL A 126 -3.32 -0.59 2.01
N GLN A 127 -2.55 -1.55 2.51
CA GLN A 127 -1.14 -1.37 2.85
C GLN A 127 -0.31 -1.59 1.60
N ILE A 128 0.64 -0.71 1.36
CA ILE A 128 1.60 -0.83 0.27
C ILE A 128 2.92 -1.18 0.90
N GLU A 129 3.34 -2.43 0.73
CA GLU A 129 4.60 -2.95 1.25
C GLU A 129 5.69 -2.81 0.20
N LEU A 130 6.77 -2.13 0.58
CA LEU A 130 8.01 -2.10 -0.17
C LEU A 130 8.97 -3.11 0.47
N ASP A 131 9.13 -4.26 -0.16
CA ASP A 131 10.24 -5.14 0.17
C ASP A 131 11.53 -4.51 -0.39
N SER A 132 12.51 -4.27 0.48
CA SER A 132 13.77 -3.62 0.14
C SER A 132 14.78 -4.57 -0.53
N GLU A 133 14.60 -5.89 -0.39
CA GLU A 133 15.48 -6.91 -0.96
C GLU A 133 14.96 -7.44 -2.30
N ILE A 134 13.64 -7.46 -2.46
CA ILE A 134 12.97 -7.95 -3.65
C ILE A 134 12.53 -6.74 -4.47
N ARG A 135 12.98 -6.60 -5.73
CA ARG A 135 12.58 -5.51 -6.65
C ARG A 135 11.07 -5.50 -7.03
N PHE A 136 10.20 -6.03 -6.19
CA PHE A 136 8.76 -6.09 -6.39
C PHE A 136 8.06 -5.46 -5.20
N LYS A 137 7.06 -4.64 -5.49
CA LYS A 137 6.20 -4.00 -4.49
C LYS A 137 5.01 -4.91 -4.24
N GLU A 138 4.74 -5.22 -2.98
CA GLU A 138 3.55 -5.97 -2.59
C GLU A 138 2.46 -5.00 -2.14
N MET A 139 1.20 -5.37 -2.38
CA MET A 139 0.06 -4.63 -1.87
C MET A 139 -0.76 -5.59 -1.02
N VAL A 140 -0.83 -5.30 0.26
CA VAL A 140 -1.55 -6.09 1.24
C VAL A 140 -2.87 -5.39 1.52
N PHE A 141 -3.96 -6.09 1.26
CA PHE A 141 -5.30 -5.61 1.55
C PHE A 141 -5.72 -6.17 2.90
N THR A 142 -5.92 -5.28 3.87
CA THR A 142 -6.33 -5.62 5.23
C THR A 142 -7.72 -5.04 5.49
N PRO A 143 -8.79 -5.81 5.22
CA PRO A 143 -10.16 -5.36 5.43
C PRO A 143 -10.54 -5.44 6.91
N TYR A 144 -11.08 -4.36 7.46
CA TYR A 144 -11.72 -4.32 8.77
C TYR A 144 -13.22 -4.07 8.60
N ILE A 145 -14.03 -4.99 9.10
CA ILE A 145 -15.48 -4.98 8.90
C ILE A 145 -16.16 -4.72 10.24
N PHE A 146 -16.89 -3.61 10.30
CA PHE A 146 -17.69 -3.24 11.46
C PHE A 146 -19.16 -3.42 11.14
N LYS A 147 -19.86 -4.19 11.97
CA LYS A 147 -21.32 -4.24 11.96
C LYS A 147 -21.85 -3.10 12.81
N ILE A 148 -22.78 -2.33 12.27
CA ILE A 148 -23.50 -1.31 13.04
C ILE A 148 -24.75 -1.96 13.61
N ILE A 149 -24.88 -1.94 14.93
CA ILE A 149 -26.06 -2.43 15.62
C ILE A 149 -26.82 -1.26 16.21
N LYS A 150 -28.04 -1.04 15.72
CA LYS A 150 -28.98 -0.10 16.32
C LYS A 150 -29.53 -0.68 17.63
N LYS A 151 -29.36 0.03 18.73
CA LYS A 151 -29.93 -0.25 20.05
C LYS A 151 -31.29 0.46 20.19
N LEU A 152 -32.06 0.05 21.20
CA LEU A 152 -33.23 0.80 21.67
C LEU A 152 -32.76 2.22 22.07
N ASN A 153 -33.54 3.25 21.74
CA ASN A 153 -33.23 4.69 21.94
C ASN A 153 -32.37 5.38 20.85
N ASN A 154 -32.30 4.83 19.62
CA ASN A 154 -31.48 5.38 18.53
C ASN A 154 -29.97 5.47 18.85
N GLU A 155 -29.52 4.75 19.86
CA GLU A 155 -28.11 4.54 20.09
C GLU A 155 -27.58 3.49 19.10
N TYR A 156 -26.36 3.65 18.65
CA TYR A 156 -25.71 2.72 17.73
C TYR A 156 -24.45 2.18 18.38
N ASN A 157 -24.18 0.89 18.19
CA ASN A 157 -22.95 0.25 18.63
C ASN A 157 -22.20 -0.31 17.42
N LEU A 158 -20.88 -0.27 17.48
CA LEU A 158 -20.01 -0.90 16.49
C LEU A 158 -19.51 -2.22 17.04
N ILE A 159 -19.69 -3.28 16.26
CA ILE A 159 -19.08 -4.58 16.56
C ILE A 159 -18.08 -4.88 15.46
N ASP A 160 -16.82 -5.08 15.85
CA ASP A 160 -15.83 -5.65 14.95
C ASP A 160 -16.23 -7.10 14.64
N VAL A 161 -16.52 -7.38 13.38
CA VAL A 161 -16.87 -8.71 12.89
C VAL A 161 -15.83 -9.21 11.89
N SER A 162 -14.66 -8.57 11.84
CA SER A 162 -13.57 -8.92 10.93
C SER A 162 -13.15 -10.38 11.13
N GLU A 163 -13.04 -10.86 12.37
CA GLU A 163 -12.70 -12.25 12.67
C GLU A 163 -13.80 -13.27 12.28
N ASN A 164 -15.06 -12.90 12.46
CA ASN A 164 -16.18 -13.78 12.11
C ASN A 164 -16.38 -13.85 10.59
N ASN A 165 -16.10 -12.77 9.87
CA ASN A 165 -16.09 -12.76 8.41
C ASN A 165 -14.85 -13.43 7.82
N LYS A 166 -13.71 -13.51 8.54
CA LYS A 166 -12.63 -14.46 8.17
C LYS A 166 -13.19 -15.90 8.08
N LYS A 167 -14.13 -16.31 8.93
CA LYS A 167 -14.75 -17.65 8.83
C LYS A 167 -15.85 -17.78 7.76
N ILE A 168 -16.76 -16.80 7.65
CA ILE A 168 -17.95 -16.90 6.76
C ILE A 168 -17.60 -16.79 5.27
N LEU A 169 -16.52 -16.08 4.95
CA LEU A 169 -15.97 -15.99 3.60
C LEU A 169 -14.89 -17.06 3.35
N ASN A 170 -15.03 -18.28 3.88
CA ASN A 170 -14.09 -19.38 3.58
C ASN A 170 -12.58 -18.98 3.72
N TYR A 171 -12.20 -18.09 4.66
CA TYR A 171 -10.80 -17.67 4.84
C TYR A 171 -9.96 -18.64 5.67
N SER A 172 -10.41 -19.87 5.90
CA SER A 172 -9.58 -20.88 6.59
C SER A 172 -8.48 -21.50 5.71
N ASN A 173 -8.33 -21.06 4.46
CA ASN A 173 -7.20 -21.41 3.59
C ASN A 173 -6.33 -20.23 3.18
N ASN A 174 -6.57 -19.00 3.65
CA ASN A 174 -5.71 -17.87 3.34
C ASN A 174 -5.67 -16.87 4.51
N SER A 175 -4.80 -17.11 5.49
CA SER A 175 -3.78 -16.09 5.68
C SER A 175 -3.01 -16.03 4.36
N ILE A 176 -2.72 -14.86 3.80
CA ILE A 176 -1.69 -14.79 2.76
C ILE A 176 -0.33 -14.89 3.46
N SER A 177 -0.13 -15.99 4.21
CA SER A 177 1.10 -16.75 4.17
C SER A 177 0.74 -17.95 3.29
N LEU A 178 0.89 -17.75 1.98
CA LEU A 178 0.83 -18.84 1.04
C LEU A 178 1.90 -19.86 1.46
N ASN A 179 1.51 -20.96 2.11
CA ASN A 179 2.18 -22.23 1.84
C ASN A 179 1.71 -22.69 0.45
N LEU A 180 1.97 -21.83 -0.53
CA LEU A 180 2.29 -22.24 -1.88
C LEU A 180 3.47 -23.16 -1.70
N SER A 181 3.21 -24.45 -1.83
CA SER A 181 4.11 -25.30 -2.58
C SER A 181 4.59 -24.53 -3.83
N TYR A 182 5.71 -23.84 -3.66
CA TYR A 182 6.75 -23.37 -4.59
C TYR A 182 6.43 -22.93 -6.03
N LYS A 183 5.18 -22.81 -6.49
CA LYS A 183 4.84 -22.55 -7.90
C LYS A 183 3.44 -21.94 -8.07
N ALA A 184 3.36 -20.60 -8.14
CA ALA A 184 2.45 -19.75 -8.96
C ALA A 184 2.11 -18.45 -8.19
N LYS A 185 2.72 -17.27 -8.42
CA LYS A 185 2.73 -16.42 -9.64
C LYS A 185 1.45 -15.59 -9.84
N TYR A 186 1.06 -14.77 -8.87
CA TYR A 186 0.26 -13.56 -9.14
C TYR A 186 0.87 -12.34 -8.45
N ARG A 187 1.73 -11.65 -9.21
CA ARG A 187 2.41 -10.40 -8.88
C ARG A 187 1.58 -9.28 -9.51
N TYR A 188 1.15 -8.26 -8.77
CA TYR A 188 0.19 -7.27 -9.27
C TYR A 188 0.83 -5.91 -9.58
N PRO A 189 0.86 -5.49 -10.86
CA PRO A 189 1.44 -4.22 -11.24
C PRO A 189 0.40 -3.07 -11.19
N TYR A 190 0.65 -2.14 -10.27
CA TYR A 190 0.32 -0.69 -10.30
C TYR A 190 -0.93 -0.12 -9.59
N TYR A 191 -0.66 1.07 -9.02
CA TYR A 191 -1.32 1.83 -7.97
C TYR A 191 -2.07 3.06 -8.52
N ASN A 192 -3.33 2.91 -8.88
CA ASN A 192 -4.21 4.07 -8.87
C ASN A 192 -5.49 3.72 -8.11
N LYS A 193 -6.09 4.73 -7.48
CA LYS A 193 -7.32 4.60 -6.71
C LYS A 193 -8.41 3.85 -7.50
N GLU A 194 -8.49 4.06 -8.81
CA GLU A 194 -9.44 3.37 -9.67
C GLU A 194 -9.20 1.85 -9.76
N LYS A 195 -7.95 1.40 -9.97
CA LYS A 195 -7.61 -0.03 -10.00
C LYS A 195 -7.83 -0.69 -8.63
N ILE A 196 -7.49 0.02 -7.56
CA ILE A 196 -7.74 -0.45 -6.19
C ILE A 196 -9.25 -0.64 -5.99
N ILE A 197 -10.05 0.39 -6.31
CA ILE A 197 -11.51 0.34 -6.24
C ILE A 197 -12.08 -0.79 -7.11
N ASN A 198 -11.67 -0.89 -8.39
CA ASN A 198 -12.14 -1.93 -9.29
C ASN A 198 -11.83 -3.31 -8.72
N ARG A 199 -10.65 -3.48 -8.11
CA ARG A 199 -10.28 -4.74 -7.49
C ARG A 199 -11.14 -5.06 -6.28
N LEU A 200 -11.42 -4.08 -5.41
CA LEU A 200 -12.34 -4.25 -4.28
C LEU A 200 -13.74 -4.64 -4.74
N VAL A 201 -14.17 -4.15 -5.91
CA VAL A 201 -15.43 -4.53 -6.53
C VAL A 201 -15.39 -5.95 -7.08
N GLU A 202 -14.37 -6.29 -7.87
CA GLU A 202 -14.19 -7.64 -8.44
C GLU A 202 -14.11 -8.74 -7.38
N THR A 203 -13.45 -8.45 -6.27
CA THR A 203 -13.26 -9.39 -5.15
C THR A 203 -14.45 -9.43 -4.19
N GLY A 204 -15.44 -8.54 -4.38
CA GLY A 204 -16.64 -8.48 -3.55
C GLY A 204 -16.44 -7.83 -2.18
N PHE A 205 -15.26 -7.23 -1.91
CA PHE A 205 -15.04 -6.43 -0.69
C PHE A 205 -16.00 -5.24 -0.61
N CYS A 206 -16.31 -4.63 -1.75
CA CYS A 206 -17.26 -3.53 -1.89
C CYS A 206 -18.11 -3.70 -3.14
N LYS A 207 -19.32 -3.13 -3.17
CA LYS A 207 -19.99 -2.85 -4.44
C LYS A 207 -19.73 -1.41 -4.88
N LYS A 208 -19.77 -1.17 -6.19
CA LYS A 208 -19.46 0.15 -6.76
C LYS A 208 -20.36 1.27 -6.21
N ASP A 209 -21.61 0.98 -5.89
CA ASP A 209 -22.62 1.89 -5.33
C ASP A 209 -22.57 2.02 -3.78
N GLU A 210 -21.76 1.19 -3.13
CA GLU A 210 -21.50 1.20 -1.68
C GLU A 210 -20.21 1.98 -1.35
N ILE A 211 -19.33 2.23 -2.33
CA ILE A 211 -18.10 3.00 -2.13
C ILE A 211 -18.45 4.47 -1.91
N VAL A 212 -18.21 4.94 -0.68
CA VAL A 212 -18.45 6.34 -0.29
C VAL A 212 -17.30 7.20 -0.75
N GLU A 213 -16.09 6.85 -0.33
CA GLU A 213 -14.87 7.60 -0.65
C GLU A 213 -13.63 6.73 -0.34
N GLY A 214 -12.58 6.91 -1.14
CA GLY A 214 -11.23 6.41 -0.83
C GLY A 214 -10.30 7.58 -0.51
N LYS A 215 -9.64 7.56 0.65
CA LYS A 215 -8.70 8.59 1.10
C LYS A 215 -7.34 7.97 1.33
N ILE A 216 -6.32 8.56 0.69
CA ILE A 216 -4.93 8.14 0.85
C ILE A 216 -4.32 8.86 2.06
N VAL A 217 -3.82 8.07 3.00
CA VAL A 217 -2.99 8.51 4.13
C VAL A 217 -1.55 8.18 3.79
N VAL A 218 -0.73 9.21 3.61
CA VAL A 218 0.72 9.06 3.52
C VAL A 218 1.26 9.19 4.94
N LEU A 219 2.01 8.18 5.41
CA LEU A 219 2.55 8.17 6.78
C LEU A 219 3.91 8.84 6.89
N GLU A 220 4.68 8.80 5.81
CA GLU A 220 5.95 9.48 5.72
C GLU A 220 5.99 10.24 4.40
N GLU A 221 6.04 11.57 4.49
CA GLU A 221 6.22 12.41 3.32
C GLU A 221 7.63 12.18 2.78
N VAL A 222 7.72 11.55 1.60
CA VAL A 222 8.96 11.58 0.84
C VAL A 222 9.29 13.04 0.57
N LYS A 223 10.48 13.46 1.01
CA LYS A 223 11.02 14.77 0.61
C LYS A 223 11.36 14.74 -0.87
N VAL A 224 10.35 15.05 -1.69
CA VAL A 224 10.51 15.19 -3.13
C VAL A 224 11.17 16.53 -3.42
N VAL A 225 12.32 16.48 -4.10
CA VAL A 225 13.05 17.66 -4.58
C VAL A 225 12.30 18.35 -5.73
N SER A 226 12.80 19.46 -6.29
CA SER A 226 12.18 20.01 -7.51
C SER A 226 12.33 19.03 -8.70
N LEU A 227 11.45 19.10 -9.70
CA LEU A 227 11.58 18.22 -10.89
C LEU A 227 12.91 18.43 -11.63
N GLU A 228 13.42 19.67 -11.65
CA GLU A 228 14.72 19.99 -12.24
C GLU A 228 15.87 19.37 -11.45
N GLU A 229 15.84 19.48 -10.11
CA GLU A 229 16.83 18.85 -9.25
C GLU A 229 16.77 17.31 -9.36
N LEU A 230 15.57 16.74 -9.41
CA LEU A 230 15.36 15.30 -9.62
C LEU A 230 16.03 14.85 -10.92
N MET A 231 15.76 15.56 -12.02
CA MET A 231 16.35 15.26 -13.32
C MET A 231 17.88 15.33 -13.28
N ASN A 232 18.45 16.33 -12.61
CA ASN A 232 19.90 16.45 -12.47
C ASN A 232 20.50 15.31 -11.65
N LYS A 233 19.91 14.97 -10.50
CA LYS A 233 20.36 13.84 -9.68
C LYS A 233 20.31 12.50 -10.42
N ILE A 234 19.30 12.29 -11.29
CA ILE A 234 19.23 11.09 -12.14
C ILE A 234 20.39 11.06 -13.14
N LYS A 235 20.68 12.18 -13.81
CA LYS A 235 21.82 12.29 -14.75
C LYS A 235 23.15 11.97 -14.06
N ASP A 236 23.32 12.52 -12.86
CA ASP A 236 24.54 12.36 -12.07
C ASP A 236 24.63 10.98 -11.39
N LYS A 237 23.56 10.16 -11.48
CA LYS A 237 23.40 8.87 -10.78
C LYS A 237 23.51 8.99 -9.26
N ASP A 238 23.23 10.18 -8.74
CA ASP A 238 23.33 10.55 -7.33
C ASP A 238 22.09 10.15 -6.50
N ILE A 239 21.08 9.58 -7.15
CA ILE A 239 19.86 9.14 -6.49
C ILE A 239 19.35 7.83 -7.10
N LYS A 240 18.94 6.90 -6.23
CA LYS A 240 18.16 5.74 -6.63
C LYS A 240 16.69 6.16 -6.66
N ILE A 241 16.10 6.19 -7.85
CA ILE A 241 14.68 6.47 -8.04
C ILE A 241 13.94 5.17 -8.19
N ASP A 242 12.79 5.09 -7.53
CA ASP A 242 11.82 4.03 -7.74
C ASP A 242 10.46 4.63 -8.11
N THR A 243 9.50 3.78 -8.44
CA THR A 243 8.15 4.23 -8.81
C THR A 243 7.43 4.98 -7.67
N TYR A 244 7.81 4.77 -6.40
CA TYR A 244 7.15 5.42 -5.27
C TYR A 244 7.58 6.88 -5.14
N TYR A 245 8.88 7.15 -5.29
CA TYR A 245 9.39 8.51 -5.39
C TYR A 245 8.70 9.27 -6.52
N LEU A 246 8.47 8.61 -7.65
CA LEU A 246 7.77 9.19 -8.81
C LEU A 246 6.28 9.44 -8.56
N VAL A 247 5.58 8.55 -7.85
CA VAL A 247 4.19 8.77 -7.40
C VAL A 247 4.11 10.02 -6.51
N ASN A 248 4.98 10.14 -5.52
CA ASN A 248 5.04 11.32 -4.66
C ASN A 248 5.40 12.58 -5.46
N SER A 249 6.25 12.43 -6.47
CA SER A 249 6.55 13.52 -7.40
C SER A 249 5.30 14.00 -8.12
N PHE A 250 4.42 13.11 -8.59
CA PHE A 250 3.14 13.51 -9.21
C PHE A 250 2.17 14.16 -8.22
N VAL A 251 2.18 13.75 -6.95
CA VAL A 251 1.37 14.40 -5.91
C VAL A 251 1.83 15.84 -5.70
N LYS A 252 3.14 16.05 -5.56
CA LYS A 252 3.72 17.38 -5.31
C LYS A 252 3.72 18.27 -6.56
N TYR A 253 4.02 17.70 -7.72
CA TYR A 253 4.08 18.38 -9.02
C TYR A 253 3.17 17.67 -10.03
N PRO A 254 1.85 17.95 -10.01
CA PRO A 254 0.90 17.27 -10.87
C PRO A 254 1.28 17.28 -12.34
N LEU A 255 1.03 16.15 -13.01
CA LEU A 255 1.24 16.01 -14.44
C LEU A 255 0.27 16.92 -15.21
N THR A 256 0.76 18.03 -15.76
CA THR A 256 0.01 19.10 -16.44
C THR A 256 0.74 19.50 -17.73
N ASN A 257 0.13 20.37 -18.56
CA ASN A 257 0.79 20.90 -19.75
C ASN A 257 2.12 21.61 -19.43
N LYS A 258 2.30 22.10 -18.19
CA LYS A 258 3.53 22.77 -17.74
C LYS A 258 4.62 21.78 -17.34
N THR A 259 4.26 20.60 -16.84
CA THR A 259 5.21 19.63 -16.26
C THR A 259 5.47 18.42 -17.15
N VAL A 260 4.60 18.15 -18.15
CA VAL A 260 4.70 16.96 -19.01
C VAL A 260 6.03 16.87 -19.76
N GLN A 261 6.59 18.01 -20.20
CA GLN A 261 7.90 18.02 -20.85
C GLN A 261 8.99 17.54 -19.89
N ILE A 262 9.03 18.08 -18.67
CA ILE A 262 10.03 17.73 -17.66
C ILE A 262 9.91 16.26 -17.27
N TYR A 263 8.69 15.74 -17.09
CA TYR A 263 8.50 14.30 -16.81
C TYR A 263 8.96 13.40 -17.95
N ASN A 264 8.74 13.82 -19.20
CA ASN A 264 9.23 13.08 -20.36
C ASN A 264 10.77 13.07 -20.41
N ASP A 265 11.40 14.18 -20.03
CA ASP A 265 12.86 14.30 -19.96
C ASP A 265 13.44 13.48 -18.79
N ILE A 266 12.78 13.48 -17.63
CA ILE A 266 13.11 12.59 -16.50
C ILE A 266 13.06 11.13 -16.95
N ALA A 267 12.01 10.71 -17.65
CA ALA A 267 11.88 9.34 -18.14
C ALA A 267 12.99 8.96 -19.15
N TYR A 268 13.38 9.91 -20.01
CA TYR A 268 14.53 9.74 -20.89
C TYR A 268 15.82 9.50 -20.10
N TYR A 269 16.13 10.36 -19.11
CA TYR A 269 17.35 10.19 -18.32
C TYR A 269 17.33 8.94 -17.43
N LEU A 270 16.16 8.52 -16.94
CA LEU A 270 16.03 7.22 -16.26
C LEU A 270 16.43 6.08 -17.20
N GLN A 271 15.95 6.08 -18.44
CA GLN A 271 16.30 5.07 -19.43
C GLN A 271 17.81 5.06 -19.74
N GLU A 272 18.44 6.23 -19.89
CA GLU A 272 19.89 6.36 -20.12
C GLU A 272 20.76 5.79 -18.98
N VAL A 273 20.22 5.74 -17.75
CA VAL A 273 20.91 5.17 -16.58
C VAL A 273 20.42 3.76 -16.21
N ASP A 274 19.75 3.07 -17.14
CA ASP A 274 19.19 1.71 -16.99
C ASP A 274 18.00 1.58 -16.03
N GLY A 275 17.40 2.71 -15.63
CA GLY A 275 16.13 2.80 -14.89
C GLY A 275 14.90 2.60 -15.81
N ASN A 276 14.91 1.52 -16.59
CA ASN A 276 13.92 1.30 -17.65
C ASN A 276 12.50 1.08 -17.10
N GLU A 277 12.36 0.41 -15.95
CA GLU A 277 11.04 0.15 -15.34
C GLU A 277 10.39 1.45 -14.84
N GLU A 278 11.18 2.33 -14.23
CA GLU A 278 10.75 3.66 -13.77
C GLU A 278 10.42 4.59 -14.94
N ALA A 279 11.23 4.54 -16.01
CA ALA A 279 10.98 5.26 -17.25
C ALA A 279 9.63 4.84 -17.86
N ILE A 280 9.38 3.53 -17.99
CA ILE A 280 8.11 2.98 -18.48
C ILE A 280 6.95 3.48 -17.63
N PHE A 281 7.07 3.43 -16.29
CA PHE A 281 6.02 3.90 -15.38
C PHE A 281 5.63 5.37 -15.65
N LEU A 282 6.61 6.27 -15.78
CA LEU A 282 6.33 7.68 -16.10
C LEU A 282 5.68 7.83 -17.46
N LEU A 283 6.18 7.12 -18.47
CA LEU A 283 5.74 7.27 -19.85
C LEU A 283 4.32 6.72 -20.05
N GLU A 284 3.95 5.64 -19.36
CA GLU A 284 2.57 5.16 -19.34
C GLU A 284 1.62 6.22 -18.76
N LYS A 285 2.02 6.89 -17.66
CA LYS A 285 1.23 7.99 -17.06
C LYS A 285 1.13 9.21 -17.98
N ILE A 286 2.20 9.54 -18.68
CA ILE A 286 2.21 10.61 -19.69
C ILE A 286 1.27 10.27 -20.84
N ILE A 287 1.35 9.06 -21.39
CA ILE A 287 0.54 8.62 -22.54
C ILE A 287 -0.94 8.52 -22.17
N GLU A 288 -1.26 8.03 -20.97
CA GLU A 288 -2.63 7.97 -20.44
C GLU A 288 -3.30 9.35 -20.46
N LYS A 289 -2.57 10.42 -20.11
CA LYS A 289 -3.09 11.79 -20.06
C LYS A 289 -2.90 12.59 -21.36
N TYR A 290 -1.81 12.35 -22.08
CA TYR A 290 -1.40 13.05 -23.30
C TYR A 290 -1.13 12.05 -24.43
N PRO A 291 -2.18 11.40 -24.98
CA PRO A 291 -2.05 10.32 -25.95
C PRO A 291 -1.47 10.75 -27.31
N ASN A 292 -1.32 12.06 -27.54
CA ASN A 292 -0.69 12.62 -28.74
C ASN A 292 0.75 13.09 -28.50
N ARG A 293 1.33 12.82 -27.32
CA ARG A 293 2.71 13.20 -26.99
C ARG A 293 3.69 12.28 -27.73
N ILE A 294 4.05 12.69 -28.94
CA ILE A 294 4.83 11.87 -29.88
C ILE A 294 6.12 11.33 -29.25
N VAL A 295 6.92 12.18 -28.61
CA VAL A 295 8.21 11.79 -28.01
C VAL A 295 8.05 10.74 -26.90
N ALA A 296 6.91 10.70 -26.19
CA ALA A 296 6.70 9.70 -25.15
C ALA A 296 6.64 8.27 -25.72
N TYR A 297 6.07 8.10 -26.92
CA TYR A 297 6.05 6.80 -27.60
C TYR A 297 7.41 6.34 -28.10
N LEU A 298 8.29 7.29 -28.46
CA LEU A 298 9.69 6.96 -28.78
C LEU A 298 10.41 6.46 -27.52
N ASN A 299 10.37 7.26 -26.45
CA ASN A 299 11.07 6.98 -25.21
C ASN A 299 10.58 5.69 -24.54
N ILE A 300 9.28 5.38 -24.61
CA ILE A 300 8.76 4.17 -23.96
C ILE A 300 9.14 2.92 -24.74
N ALA A 301 9.27 3.02 -26.06
CA ALA A 301 9.77 1.93 -26.88
C ALA A 301 11.26 1.68 -26.59
N ASP A 302 12.08 2.73 -26.49
CA ASP A 302 13.49 2.64 -26.07
C ASP A 302 13.61 1.98 -24.68
N ALA A 303 12.78 2.37 -23.71
CA ALA A 303 12.76 1.74 -22.38
C ALA A 303 12.28 0.28 -22.41
N TYR A 304 11.30 -0.06 -23.26
CA TYR A 304 10.87 -1.45 -23.45
C TYR A 304 11.96 -2.33 -24.06
N ILE A 305 12.81 -1.77 -24.94
CA ILE A 305 14.01 -2.46 -25.43
C ILE A 305 14.97 -2.73 -24.28
N GLY A 306 15.17 -1.76 -23.37
CA GLY A 306 16.03 -1.91 -22.20
C GLY A 306 15.65 -3.09 -21.29
N ILE A 307 14.36 -3.41 -21.17
CA ILE A 307 13.88 -4.61 -20.44
C ILE A 307 13.64 -5.84 -21.35
N ASN A 308 14.15 -5.82 -22.58
CA ASN A 308 14.03 -6.88 -23.58
C ASN A 308 12.57 -7.25 -23.95
N ASN A 309 11.64 -6.31 -23.83
CA ASN A 309 10.25 -6.47 -24.25
C ASN A 309 10.06 -5.94 -25.69
N LYS A 310 10.54 -6.72 -26.66
CA LYS A 310 10.52 -6.32 -28.07
C LYS A 310 9.12 -6.10 -28.62
N GLU A 311 8.13 -6.89 -28.19
CA GLU A 311 6.75 -6.77 -28.69
C GLU A 311 6.18 -5.39 -28.36
N LYS A 312 6.23 -4.98 -27.09
CA LYS A 312 5.76 -3.66 -26.68
C LYS A 312 6.59 -2.52 -27.28
N ALA A 313 7.89 -2.71 -27.49
CA ALA A 313 8.71 -1.73 -28.19
C ALA A 313 8.22 -1.53 -29.64
N LYS A 314 7.95 -2.61 -30.38
CA LYS A 314 7.43 -2.53 -31.77
C LYS A 314 6.07 -1.82 -31.81
N GLU A 315 5.17 -2.12 -30.87
CA GLU A 315 3.86 -1.44 -30.78
C GLU A 315 4.01 0.07 -30.60
N ASN A 316 4.85 0.50 -29.67
CA ASN A 316 5.04 1.92 -29.37
C ASN A 316 5.79 2.65 -30.48
N TYR A 317 6.78 2.03 -31.13
CA TYR A 317 7.41 2.61 -32.32
C TYR A 317 6.45 2.79 -33.50
N LYS A 318 5.57 1.82 -33.76
CA LYS A 318 4.53 2.00 -34.79
C LYS A 318 3.62 3.18 -34.47
N LYS A 319 3.24 3.35 -33.20
CA LYS A 319 2.44 4.50 -32.74
C LYS A 319 3.20 5.82 -32.87
N TYR A 320 4.49 5.86 -32.51
CA TYR A 320 5.37 7.00 -32.71
C TYR A 320 5.44 7.41 -34.19
N ILE A 321 5.72 6.46 -35.10
CA ILE A 321 5.76 6.70 -36.55
C ILE A 321 4.43 7.29 -37.01
N ASN A 322 3.31 6.66 -36.67
CA ASN A 322 1.99 7.14 -37.08
C ASN A 322 1.72 8.59 -36.65
N LEU A 323 2.09 8.96 -35.43
CA LEU A 323 1.96 10.33 -34.93
C LEU A 323 2.92 11.30 -35.64
N MET A 324 4.16 10.90 -35.92
CA MET A 324 5.11 11.72 -36.70
C MET A 324 4.59 12.00 -38.10
N LYS A 325 3.96 11.02 -38.75
CA LYS A 325 3.30 11.18 -40.05
C LYS A 325 2.13 12.16 -40.00
N GLN A 326 1.26 12.02 -39.00
CA GLN A 326 0.13 12.92 -38.81
C GLN A 326 0.57 14.38 -38.56
N ASP A 327 1.74 14.58 -37.97
CA ASP A 327 2.32 15.90 -37.70
C ASP A 327 3.26 16.40 -38.82
N ASN A 328 3.30 15.73 -39.97
CA ASN A 328 4.17 16.02 -41.13
C ASN A 328 5.66 16.12 -40.77
N LYS A 329 6.14 15.21 -39.91
CA LYS A 329 7.54 15.13 -39.45
C LYS A 329 8.20 13.81 -39.83
N GLU A 330 7.76 13.19 -40.92
CA GLU A 330 8.25 11.86 -41.34
C GLU A 330 9.77 11.83 -41.49
N GLU A 331 10.35 12.92 -42.00
CA GLU A 331 11.80 13.06 -42.19
C GLU A 331 12.61 13.09 -40.89
N LYS A 332 11.95 13.28 -39.74
CA LYS A 332 12.58 13.30 -38.42
C LYS A 332 12.54 11.96 -37.69
N ILE A 333 11.94 10.93 -38.28
CA ILE A 333 11.92 9.58 -37.71
C ILE A 333 13.36 9.03 -37.70
N PRO A 334 13.92 8.64 -36.52
CA PRO A 334 15.27 8.09 -36.47
C PRO A 334 15.37 6.77 -37.23
N LYS A 335 16.43 6.59 -38.02
CA LYS A 335 16.67 5.35 -38.80
C LYS A 335 16.60 4.08 -37.93
N ARG A 336 17.14 4.15 -36.70
CA ARG A 336 17.11 3.04 -35.72
C ARG A 336 15.71 2.49 -35.45
N VAL A 337 14.68 3.35 -35.53
CA VAL A 337 13.29 2.96 -35.30
C VAL A 337 12.77 2.11 -36.46
N LEU A 338 13.10 2.48 -37.70
CA LEU A 338 12.70 1.74 -38.90
C LEU A 338 13.42 0.39 -38.96
N GLU A 339 14.74 0.40 -38.74
CA GLU A 339 15.57 -0.81 -38.71
C GLU A 339 15.12 -1.78 -37.60
N PHE A 340 14.71 -1.29 -36.44
CA PHE A 340 14.19 -2.14 -35.36
C PHE A 340 12.87 -2.85 -35.74
N LEU A 341 12.04 -2.25 -36.59
CA LEU A 341 10.76 -2.82 -37.01
C LEU A 341 10.91 -3.83 -38.17
N GLU A 342 11.98 -3.74 -38.94
CA GLU A 342 12.31 -4.68 -40.03
C GLU A 342 12.90 -6.00 -39.52
N ASN A 343 13.57 -5.96 -38.36
CA ASN A 343 14.04 -7.13 -37.60
C ASN A 343 12.95 -7.62 -36.63
#